data_AF-A0A554N2V5-F1
#
_entry.id   AF-A0A554N2V5-F1
#
_cell.length_a   1.000
_cell.length_b   1.000
_cell.length_c   1.000
_cell.angle_alpha   90.00
_cell.angle_beta   90.00
_cell.angle_gamma   90.00
#
_symmetry.space_group_name_H-M   'P 1'
#
loop_
_entity.id
_entity.type
_entity.pdbx_description
1 polymer ?
#
loop_
_entity_poly.entity_id
_entity_poly.type
_entity_poly.pdbx_seq_one_letter_code
_entity_poly.pdbx_strand_id
1 'polypeptide(L)'
;MTALSTRERDRRAQRVFFVVMAVVLAVADVWLHFHAGVIRPSAFWVPTVVGLLYGAVVWPLGLRQESRWWPNLVAAGFLGGFLVLIATKTFSPYAWFLAVVIGTLLFQAALPPKRPAARVAARLPLTDVRPWTGSGVTATAVERPFGKSRTKPTVALTTQDGATAFLVMELASFFDGDAAIAESANGEQLTFLTRKGVAAKSSVLDDATTGMADGTLFLHSAKDESRPAAVFSDDDAAAFEQWVRTLPED
;
A
#
# COMPACT_ATOMS: atom_id res chain seq x y z
N MET A 1 20.93 -17.43 -11.54
CA MET A 1 19.66 -17.73 -10.85
C MET A 1 19.73 -17.14 -9.46
N THR A 2 19.15 -15.96 -9.25
CA THR A 2 19.14 -15.31 -7.93
C THR A 2 18.00 -15.89 -7.09
N ALA A 3 18.34 -16.42 -5.92
CA ALA A 3 17.37 -16.95 -4.98
C ALA A 3 16.51 -15.81 -4.43
N LEU A 4 15.19 -15.91 -4.59
CA LEU A 4 14.22 -14.96 -4.02
C LEU A 4 14.43 -14.89 -2.50
N SER A 5 14.40 -13.69 -1.93
CA SER A 5 14.40 -13.51 -0.47
C SER A 5 13.15 -14.16 0.16
N THR A 6 13.21 -14.52 1.44
CA THR A 6 12.10 -15.22 2.12
C THR A 6 10.80 -14.40 2.08
N ARG A 7 10.88 -13.08 2.25
CA ARG A 7 9.72 -12.17 2.16
C ARG A 7 9.14 -12.08 0.75
N GLU A 8 9.98 -12.07 -0.29
CA GLU A 8 9.50 -12.12 -1.67
C GLU A 8 8.84 -13.45 -2.01
N ARG A 9 9.40 -14.56 -1.49
CA ARG A 9 8.76 -15.88 -1.60
C ARG A 9 7.40 -15.87 -0.92
N ASP A 10 7.29 -15.33 0.29
CA ASP A 10 6.03 -15.28 1.02
C ASP A 10 5.00 -14.39 0.32
N ARG A 11 5.40 -13.20 -0.15
CA ARG A 11 4.49 -12.29 -0.90
C ARG A 11 4.06 -12.90 -2.23
N ARG A 12 4.97 -13.58 -2.93
CA ARG A 12 4.66 -14.27 -4.20
C ARG A 12 3.78 -15.48 -3.94
N ALA A 13 4.05 -16.27 -2.90
CA ALA A 13 3.24 -17.41 -2.51
C ALA A 13 1.82 -16.96 -2.12
N GLN A 14 1.69 -15.89 -1.35
CA GLN A 14 0.41 -15.31 -0.97
C GLN A 14 -0.37 -14.78 -2.17
N ARG A 15 0.29 -14.09 -3.10
CA ARG A 15 -0.31 -13.66 -4.37
C ARG A 15 -0.79 -14.85 -5.20
N VAL A 16 0.05 -15.86 -5.37
CA VAL A 16 -0.30 -17.09 -6.11
C VAL A 16 -1.47 -17.79 -5.44
N PHE A 17 -1.48 -17.89 -4.11
CA PHE A 17 -2.59 -18.46 -3.36
C PHE A 17 -3.91 -17.74 -3.64
N PHE A 18 -3.94 -16.40 -3.56
CA PHE A 18 -5.15 -15.62 -3.85
C PHE A 18 -5.63 -15.79 -5.28
N VAL A 19 -4.72 -15.79 -6.27
CA VAL A 19 -5.07 -16.01 -7.68
C VAL A 19 -5.63 -17.41 -7.88
N VAL A 20 -4.97 -18.44 -7.36
CA VAL A 20 -5.41 -19.84 -7.49
C VAL A 20 -6.79 -20.01 -6.84
N MET A 21 -7.00 -19.46 -5.65
CA MET A 21 -8.29 -19.50 -4.97
C MET A 21 -9.38 -18.80 -5.78
N ALA A 22 -9.10 -17.60 -6.32
CA ALA A 22 -10.03 -16.87 -7.17
C ALA A 22 -10.42 -17.66 -8.44
N VAL A 23 -9.45 -18.33 -9.07
CA VAL A 23 -9.69 -19.19 -10.24
C VAL A 23 -10.55 -20.39 -9.86
N VAL A 24 -10.25 -21.08 -8.76
CA VAL A 24 -11.05 -22.21 -8.27
C VAL A 24 -12.50 -21.79 -7.99
N LEU A 25 -12.69 -20.65 -7.34
CA LEU A 25 -14.03 -20.10 -7.08
C LEU A 25 -14.74 -19.68 -8.37
N ALA A 26 -14.04 -19.12 -9.35
CA ALA A 26 -14.64 -18.78 -10.65
C ALA A 26 -15.07 -20.04 -11.42
N VAL A 27 -14.27 -21.11 -11.39
CA VAL A 27 -14.64 -22.41 -11.97
C VAL A 27 -15.86 -22.99 -11.26
N ALA A 28 -15.90 -22.91 -9.92
CA ALA A 28 -17.05 -23.34 -9.13
C ALA A 28 -18.31 -22.52 -9.46
N ASP A 29 -18.19 -21.20 -9.61
CA ASP A 29 -19.31 -20.30 -9.97
C ASP A 29 -19.87 -20.64 -11.35
N VAL A 30 -19.00 -20.85 -12.34
CA VAL A 30 -19.41 -21.29 -13.69
C VAL A 30 -20.06 -22.67 -13.65
N TRP A 31 -19.51 -23.62 -12.89
CA TRP A 31 -20.12 -24.93 -12.73
C TRP A 31 -21.53 -24.81 -12.12
N LEU A 32 -21.68 -23.96 -11.10
CA LEU A 32 -22.95 -23.70 -10.43
C LEU A 32 -23.97 -23.07 -11.36
N HIS A 33 -23.57 -22.20 -12.28
CA HIS A 33 -24.46 -21.67 -13.34
C HIS A 33 -25.13 -22.79 -14.13
N PHE A 34 -24.36 -23.79 -14.56
CA PHE A 34 -24.87 -24.91 -15.37
C PHE A 34 -25.71 -25.90 -14.56
N HIS A 35 -25.51 -25.99 -13.24
CA HIS A 35 -26.18 -26.99 -12.39
C HIS A 35 -27.30 -26.41 -11.51
N ALA A 36 -27.39 -25.08 -11.36
CA ALA A 36 -28.43 -24.41 -10.56
C ALA A 36 -29.77 -24.28 -11.30
N GLY A 37 -29.89 -24.75 -12.55
CA GLY A 37 -31.15 -24.76 -13.30
C GLY A 37 -31.72 -23.38 -13.62
N VAL A 38 -30.87 -22.34 -13.66
CA VAL A 38 -31.30 -20.97 -13.95
C VAL A 38 -31.66 -20.84 -15.43
N ILE A 39 -32.96 -20.67 -15.71
CA ILE A 39 -33.51 -20.63 -17.09
C ILE A 39 -33.00 -19.43 -17.89
N ARG A 40 -32.66 -18.32 -17.20
CA ARG A 40 -32.21 -17.06 -17.83
C ARG A 40 -30.75 -16.80 -17.52
N PRO A 41 -29.84 -16.80 -18.51
CA PRO A 41 -28.42 -16.50 -18.28
C PRO A 41 -28.18 -15.18 -17.55
N SER A 42 -28.96 -14.13 -17.87
CA SER A 42 -28.87 -12.83 -17.21
C SER A 42 -29.16 -12.86 -15.71
N ALA A 43 -30.00 -13.79 -15.24
CA ALA A 43 -30.34 -13.93 -13.82
C ALA A 43 -29.13 -14.42 -12.99
N PHE A 44 -28.13 -15.00 -13.64
CA PHE A 44 -26.87 -15.41 -13.04
C PHE A 44 -25.77 -14.37 -13.27
N TRP A 45 -25.54 -14.01 -14.54
CA TRP A 45 -24.38 -13.19 -14.92
C TRP A 45 -24.45 -11.73 -14.49
N VAL A 46 -25.65 -11.14 -14.38
CA VAL A 46 -25.78 -9.75 -13.91
C VAL A 46 -25.28 -9.62 -12.46
N PRO A 47 -25.75 -10.43 -11.50
CA PRO A 47 -25.16 -10.48 -10.16
C PRO A 47 -23.66 -10.77 -10.14
N THR A 48 -23.17 -11.66 -11.01
CA THR A 48 -21.74 -11.98 -11.09
C THR A 48 -20.91 -10.75 -11.48
N VAL A 49 -21.31 -10.03 -12.53
CA VAL A 49 -20.56 -8.84 -12.99
C VAL A 49 -20.60 -7.72 -11.94
N VAL A 50 -21.78 -7.45 -11.37
CA VAL A 50 -21.93 -6.40 -10.35
C VAL A 50 -21.17 -6.78 -9.07
N GLY A 51 -21.22 -8.05 -8.66
CA GLY A 51 -20.48 -8.56 -7.50
C GLY A 51 -18.97 -8.47 -7.69
N LEU A 52 -18.45 -8.79 -8.87
CA LEU A 52 -17.03 -8.66 -9.19
C LEU A 52 -16.57 -7.20 -9.06
N LEU A 53 -17.33 -6.26 -9.63
CA LEU A 53 -17.03 -4.83 -9.52
C LEU A 53 -17.09 -4.36 -8.06
N TYR A 54 -18.08 -4.82 -7.30
CA TYR A 54 -18.20 -4.51 -5.89
C TYR A 54 -16.98 -5.02 -5.09
N GLY A 55 -16.59 -6.28 -5.27
CA GLY A 55 -15.46 -6.90 -4.59
C GLY A 55 -14.10 -6.32 -4.98
N ALA A 56 -13.94 -5.90 -6.24
CA ALA A 56 -12.67 -5.36 -6.75
C ALA A 56 -12.49 -3.86 -6.49
N VAL A 57 -13.58 -3.09 -6.34
CA VAL A 57 -13.53 -1.62 -6.26
C VAL A 57 -14.10 -1.11 -4.94
N VAL A 58 -15.33 -1.49 -4.59
CA VAL A 58 -16.03 -0.95 -3.41
C VAL A 58 -15.45 -1.53 -2.12
N TRP A 59 -15.19 -2.84 -2.11
CA TRP A 59 -14.63 -3.54 -0.96
C TRP A 59 -13.30 -2.95 -0.48
N PRO A 60 -12.31 -2.71 -1.36
CA PRO A 60 -11.06 -2.08 -0.97
C PRO A 60 -11.18 -0.64 -0.51
N LEU A 61 -12.07 0.15 -1.11
CA LEU A 61 -12.30 1.53 -0.69
C LEU A 61 -12.81 1.59 0.75
N GLY A 62 -13.65 0.63 1.17
CA GLY A 62 -14.10 0.49 2.55
C GLY A 62 -12.96 0.13 3.51
N LEU A 63 -12.09 -0.79 3.12
CA LEU A 63 -10.99 -1.28 3.97
C LEU A 63 -9.82 -0.31 4.10
N ARG A 64 -9.63 0.60 3.13
CA ARG A 64 -8.49 1.54 3.11
C ARG A 64 -8.75 2.86 3.81
N GLN A 65 -10.00 3.13 4.21
CA GLN A 65 -10.31 4.33 4.97
C GLN A 65 -10.04 4.14 6.46
N GLU A 66 -9.52 5.18 7.11
CA GLU A 66 -9.33 5.24 8.56
C GLU A 66 -10.65 5.32 9.35
N SER A 67 -11.76 5.47 8.64
CA SER A 67 -13.08 5.56 9.23
C SER A 67 -13.52 4.24 9.86
N ARG A 68 -14.05 4.32 11.09
CA ARG A 68 -14.63 3.17 11.79
C ARG A 68 -15.96 2.67 11.21
N TRP A 69 -16.67 3.47 10.41
CA TRP A 69 -18.02 3.15 9.93
C TRP A 69 -18.04 2.67 8.47
N TRP A 70 -17.09 3.12 7.64
CA TRP A 70 -17.01 2.74 6.23
C TRP A 70 -16.81 1.24 5.98
N PRO A 71 -15.92 0.53 6.70
CA PRO A 71 -15.79 -0.92 6.57
C PRO A 71 -17.11 -1.65 6.88
N ASN A 72 -17.84 -1.18 7.90
CA ASN A 72 -19.12 -1.78 8.30
C ASN A 72 -20.21 -1.55 7.25
N LEU A 73 -20.23 -0.38 6.60
CA LEU A 73 -21.17 -0.11 5.51
C LEU A 73 -20.92 -0.98 4.29
N VAL A 74 -19.65 -1.23 3.97
CA VAL A 74 -19.29 -2.07 2.83
C VAL A 74 -19.57 -3.55 3.13
N ALA A 75 -19.33 -4.00 4.37
CA ALA A 75 -19.82 -5.31 4.80
C ALA A 75 -21.36 -5.40 4.75
N ALA A 76 -22.06 -4.36 5.20
CA ALA A 76 -23.52 -4.30 5.14
C ALA A 76 -24.05 -4.29 3.70
N GLY A 77 -23.38 -3.65 2.75
CA GLY A 77 -23.74 -3.67 1.33
C GLY A 77 -23.56 -5.06 0.71
N PHE A 78 -22.50 -5.77 1.07
CA PHE A 78 -22.29 -7.17 0.66
C PHE A 78 -23.41 -8.09 1.16
N LEU A 79 -23.68 -8.08 2.47
CA LEU A 79 -24.72 -8.89 3.10
C LEU A 79 -26.12 -8.47 2.66
N GLY A 80 -26.36 -7.16 2.56
CA GLY A 80 -27.63 -6.59 2.11
C GLY A 80 -27.96 -6.99 0.68
N GLY A 81 -27.00 -6.89 -0.24
CA GLY A 81 -27.14 -7.37 -1.62
C GLY A 81 -27.50 -8.85 -1.67
N PHE A 82 -26.80 -9.67 -0.89
CA PHE A 82 -27.09 -11.11 -0.80
C PHE A 82 -28.52 -11.40 -0.29
N LEU A 83 -28.94 -10.73 0.79
CA LEU A 83 -30.27 -10.91 1.37
C LEU A 83 -31.40 -10.43 0.44
N VAL A 84 -31.20 -9.32 -0.27
CA VAL A 84 -32.16 -8.81 -1.26
C VAL A 84 -32.33 -9.80 -2.42
N LEU A 85 -31.25 -10.40 -2.91
CA LEU A 85 -31.30 -11.39 -3.99
C LEU A 85 -32.03 -12.67 -3.54
N ILE A 86 -31.81 -13.11 -2.28
CA ILE A 86 -32.58 -14.21 -1.68
C ILE A 86 -34.07 -13.87 -1.60
N ALA A 87 -34.40 -12.66 -1.12
CA ALA A 87 -35.79 -12.25 -0.92
C ALA A 87 -36.56 -12.11 -2.24
N THR A 88 -35.91 -11.57 -3.27
CA THR A 88 -36.54 -11.31 -4.57
C THR A 88 -36.63 -12.56 -5.44
N LYS A 89 -35.74 -13.55 -5.27
CA LYS A 89 -35.67 -14.80 -6.04
C LYS A 89 -35.52 -14.62 -7.56
N THR A 90 -35.33 -13.39 -8.04
CA THR A 90 -35.21 -13.05 -9.46
C THR A 90 -33.81 -13.35 -10.00
N PHE A 91 -32.81 -13.27 -9.13
CA PHE A 91 -31.41 -13.31 -9.46
C PHE A 91 -30.66 -14.25 -8.50
N SER A 92 -29.57 -14.86 -8.96
CA SER A 92 -28.80 -15.81 -8.17
C SER A 92 -28.06 -15.11 -7.01
N PRO A 93 -28.40 -15.41 -5.74
CA PRO A 93 -27.67 -14.84 -4.60
C PRO A 93 -26.26 -15.42 -4.48
N TYR A 94 -26.07 -16.69 -4.88
CA TYR A 94 -24.76 -17.35 -4.86
C TYR A 94 -23.78 -16.71 -5.86
N ALA A 95 -24.28 -16.30 -7.03
CA ALA A 95 -23.49 -15.61 -8.05
C ALA A 95 -22.95 -14.27 -7.53
N TRP A 96 -23.77 -13.49 -6.82
CA TRP A 96 -23.33 -12.27 -6.13
C TRP A 96 -22.24 -12.57 -5.09
N PHE A 97 -22.51 -13.54 -4.21
CA PHE A 97 -21.62 -13.86 -3.11
C PHE A 97 -20.23 -14.27 -3.59
N LEU A 98 -20.18 -15.24 -4.50
CA LEU A 98 -18.93 -15.75 -5.07
C LEU A 98 -18.19 -14.65 -5.85
N ALA A 99 -18.90 -13.87 -6.64
CA ALA A 99 -18.30 -12.78 -7.40
C ALA A 99 -17.65 -11.70 -6.53
N VAL A 100 -18.29 -11.30 -5.42
CA VAL A 100 -17.69 -10.35 -4.48
C VAL A 100 -16.40 -10.93 -3.88
N VAL A 101 -16.43 -12.19 -3.44
CA VAL A 101 -15.24 -12.87 -2.88
C VAL A 101 -14.11 -12.96 -3.92
N ILE A 102 -14.43 -13.37 -5.15
CA ILE A 102 -13.47 -13.45 -6.26
C ILE A 102 -12.86 -12.07 -6.53
N GLY A 103 -13.68 -11.03 -6.63
CA GLY A 103 -13.22 -9.65 -6.86
C GLY A 103 -12.27 -9.17 -5.76
N THR A 104 -12.58 -9.48 -4.49
CA THR A 104 -11.73 -9.14 -3.36
C THR A 104 -10.39 -9.89 -3.38
N LEU A 105 -10.40 -11.18 -3.69
CA LEU A 105 -9.17 -11.97 -3.82
C LEU A 105 -8.29 -11.47 -4.95
N LEU A 106 -8.88 -11.13 -6.11
CA LEU A 106 -8.14 -10.55 -7.24
C LEU A 106 -7.54 -9.19 -6.88
N PHE A 107 -8.27 -8.35 -6.13
CA PHE A 107 -7.73 -7.09 -5.63
C PHE A 107 -6.55 -7.30 -4.68
N GLN A 108 -6.66 -8.24 -3.72
CA GLN A 108 -5.57 -8.57 -2.80
C GLN A 108 -4.36 -9.18 -3.51
N ALA A 109 -4.57 -9.88 -4.62
CA ALA A 109 -3.49 -10.36 -5.48
C ALA A 109 -2.85 -9.23 -6.29
N ALA A 110 -3.59 -8.20 -6.67
CA ALA A 110 -3.09 -7.07 -7.44
C ALA A 110 -2.31 -6.07 -6.56
N LEU A 111 -2.80 -5.82 -5.34
CA LEU A 111 -2.25 -4.81 -4.45
C LEU A 111 -1.88 -5.43 -3.10
N PRO A 112 -0.65 -5.20 -2.59
CA PRO A 112 -0.26 -5.70 -1.29
C PRO A 112 -1.20 -5.16 -0.19
N PRO A 113 -1.42 -5.94 0.89
CA PRO A 113 -2.18 -5.45 2.04
C PRO A 113 -1.50 -4.20 2.62
N LYS A 114 -2.30 -3.16 2.90
CA LYS A 114 -1.84 -1.98 3.64
C LYS A 114 -1.29 -2.46 4.98
N ARG A 115 -0.09 -2.01 5.37
CA ARG A 115 0.43 -2.37 6.70
C ARG A 115 -0.56 -1.85 7.75
N PRO A 116 -0.89 -2.63 8.80
CA PRO A 116 -1.68 -2.08 9.89
C PRO A 116 -0.96 -0.83 10.39
N ALA A 117 -1.67 0.31 10.42
CA ALA A 117 -1.10 1.55 10.91
C ALA A 117 -0.48 1.28 12.28
N ALA A 118 0.84 1.47 12.39
CA ALA A 118 1.52 1.34 13.67
C ALA A 118 0.86 2.32 14.65
N ARG A 119 0.69 1.90 15.91
CA ARG A 119 0.03 2.69 16.95
C ARG A 119 0.60 4.11 16.92
N VAL A 120 -0.24 5.09 16.55
CA VAL A 120 0.13 6.50 16.48
C VAL A 120 0.63 6.90 17.86
N ALA A 121 1.95 7.14 17.96
CA ALA A 121 2.51 7.83 19.12
C ALA A 121 1.88 9.23 19.17
N ALA A 122 1.64 9.77 20.36
CA ALA A 122 1.06 11.12 20.48
C ALA A 122 1.88 12.11 19.62
N ARG A 123 1.21 12.82 18.71
CA ARG A 123 1.87 13.80 17.84
C ARG A 123 2.42 14.93 18.71
N LEU A 124 3.69 15.24 18.55
CA LEU A 124 4.38 16.28 19.30
C LEU A 124 4.41 17.59 18.49
N PRO A 125 4.42 18.76 19.15
CA PRO A 125 4.81 20.00 18.49
C PRO A 125 6.21 19.85 17.87
N LEU A 126 6.43 20.43 16.68
CA LEU A 126 7.72 20.39 15.99
C LEU A 126 8.90 20.85 16.87
N THR A 127 8.67 21.80 17.77
CA THR A 127 9.67 22.33 18.72
C THR A 127 10.17 21.30 19.74
N ASP A 128 9.37 20.27 20.01
CA ASP A 128 9.62 19.29 21.07
C ASP A 128 10.21 17.99 20.52
N VAL A 129 10.28 17.86 19.19
CA VAL A 129 10.82 16.68 18.52
C VAL A 129 12.33 16.78 18.44
N ARG A 130 13.01 15.88 19.15
CA ARG A 130 14.47 15.75 19.04
C ARG A 130 14.86 15.18 17.67
N PRO A 131 15.99 15.59 17.07
CA PRO A 131 16.53 14.97 15.88
C PRO A 131 16.71 13.46 16.05
N TRP A 132 16.44 12.70 15.00
CA TRP A 132 16.79 11.28 14.93
C TRP A 132 18.12 11.11 14.21
N THR A 133 18.90 10.09 14.59
CA THR A 133 20.17 9.77 13.94
C THR A 133 20.38 8.26 13.91
N GLY A 134 20.71 7.73 12.74
CA GLY A 134 20.96 6.30 12.53
C GLY A 134 21.42 6.05 11.09
N SER A 135 22.16 4.97 10.86
CA SER A 135 22.65 4.59 9.53
C SER A 135 23.31 5.72 8.70
N GLY A 136 24.04 6.63 9.36
CA GLY A 136 24.70 7.76 8.71
C GLY A 136 23.75 8.88 8.24
N VAL A 137 22.49 8.86 8.68
CA VAL A 137 21.46 9.86 8.37
C VAL A 137 21.06 10.57 9.65
N THR A 138 20.98 11.90 9.59
CA THR A 138 20.38 12.72 10.63
C THR A 138 19.08 13.31 10.11
N ALA A 139 17.96 13.03 10.80
CA ALA A 139 16.65 13.57 10.48
C ALA A 139 16.27 14.68 11.46
N THR A 140 15.89 15.85 10.94
CA THR A 140 15.37 16.97 11.74
C THR A 140 14.00 17.38 11.24
N ALA A 141 13.10 17.67 12.16
CA ALA A 141 11.78 18.17 11.82
C ALA A 141 11.85 19.69 11.65
N VAL A 142 11.46 20.20 10.49
CA VAL A 142 11.53 21.62 10.14
C VAL A 142 10.29 22.03 9.36
N GLU A 143 9.89 23.29 9.48
CA GLU A 143 8.90 23.86 8.57
C GLU A 143 9.59 24.40 7.33
N ARG A 144 9.03 24.08 6.15
CA ARG A 144 9.48 24.70 4.89
C ARG A 144 8.34 25.39 4.17
N PRO A 145 8.62 26.52 3.49
CA PRO A 145 7.64 27.17 2.62
C PRO A 145 7.30 26.24 1.45
N PHE A 146 6.01 26.03 1.26
CA PHE A 146 5.45 25.25 0.17
C PHE A 146 4.47 26.13 -0.62
N GLY A 147 4.85 26.50 -1.85
CA GLY A 147 4.14 27.50 -2.63
C GLY A 147 4.28 28.92 -2.05
N LYS A 148 3.38 29.84 -2.45
CA LYS A 148 3.51 31.28 -2.15
C LYS A 148 3.16 31.70 -0.72
N SER A 149 2.55 30.85 0.12
CA SER A 149 1.95 31.33 1.38
C SER A 149 1.78 30.29 2.50
N ARG A 150 2.15 29.02 2.32
CA ARG A 150 1.91 27.99 3.35
C ARG A 150 3.23 27.36 3.75
N THR A 151 3.55 27.36 5.05
CA THR A 151 4.57 26.45 5.57
C THR A 151 3.94 25.08 5.76
N LYS A 152 4.73 24.04 5.52
CA LYS A 152 4.34 22.66 5.78
C LYS A 152 5.41 21.98 6.63
N PRO A 153 5.01 21.02 7.49
CA PRO A 153 5.95 20.20 8.23
C PRO A 153 6.72 19.31 7.26
N THR A 154 8.04 19.36 7.37
CA THR A 154 8.97 18.58 6.57
C THR A 154 10.02 17.90 7.45
N VAL A 155 10.55 16.79 6.96
CA VAL A 155 11.72 16.12 7.55
C VAL A 155 12.92 16.43 6.68
N ALA A 156 13.88 17.18 7.23
CA ALA A 156 15.18 17.35 6.60
C ALA A 156 16.07 16.15 6.94
N LEU A 157 16.45 15.36 5.92
CA LEU A 157 17.41 14.28 6.02
C LEU A 157 18.78 14.79 5.57
N THR A 158 19.74 14.74 6.48
CA THR A 158 21.13 15.08 6.21
C THR A 158 21.95 13.79 6.10
N THR A 159 22.67 13.67 4.99
CA THR A 159 23.61 12.59 4.72
C THR A 159 24.98 13.17 4.36
N GLN A 160 25.95 12.32 4.05
CA GLN A 160 27.25 12.75 3.52
C GLN A 160 27.12 13.49 2.17
N ASP A 161 26.07 13.16 1.39
CA ASP A 161 25.90 13.71 0.05
C ASP A 161 25.18 15.06 0.04
N GLY A 162 24.53 15.43 1.16
CA GLY A 162 23.83 16.69 1.36
C GLY A 162 22.58 16.56 2.24
N ALA A 163 21.88 17.69 2.39
CA ALA A 163 20.59 17.75 3.08
C ALA A 163 19.45 17.87 2.07
N THR A 164 18.42 17.05 2.26
CA THR A 164 17.19 17.04 1.46
C THR A 164 15.98 17.10 2.39
N ALA A 165 14.84 17.58 1.92
CA ALA A 165 13.63 17.68 2.73
C ALA A 165 12.50 16.85 2.13
N PHE A 166 11.71 16.18 2.96
CA PHE A 166 10.53 15.41 2.55
C PHE A 166 9.30 15.96 3.28
N LEU A 167 8.14 16.00 2.64
CA LEU A 167 6.90 16.32 3.34
C LEU A 167 6.56 15.22 4.35
N VAL A 168 6.14 15.59 5.56
CA VAL A 168 5.76 14.60 6.59
C VAL A 168 4.62 13.71 6.10
N MET A 169 3.62 14.28 5.43
CA MET A 169 2.51 13.52 4.82
C MET A 169 2.99 12.48 3.79
N GLU A 170 4.03 12.81 3.04
CA GLU A 170 4.55 11.92 1.99
C GLU A 170 5.33 10.76 2.59
N LEU A 171 6.12 11.03 3.64
CA LEU A 171 6.77 9.98 4.43
C LEU A 171 5.72 9.09 5.12
N ALA A 172 4.66 9.67 5.69
CA ALA A 172 3.57 8.91 6.31
C ALA A 172 2.90 7.98 5.28
N SER A 173 2.52 8.51 4.12
CA SER A 173 1.97 7.74 2.99
C SER A 173 2.90 6.61 2.54
N PHE A 174 4.21 6.87 2.49
CA PHE A 174 5.22 5.86 2.18
C PHE A 174 5.29 4.74 3.23
N PHE A 175 5.31 5.09 4.52
CA PHE A 175 5.38 4.10 5.60
C PHE A 175 4.09 3.29 5.74
N ASP A 176 2.95 3.89 5.43
CA ASP A 176 1.65 3.21 5.39
C ASP A 176 1.50 2.28 4.17
N GLY A 177 2.37 2.43 3.17
CA GLY A 177 2.35 1.66 1.93
C GLY A 177 1.36 2.18 0.89
N ASP A 178 0.84 3.39 1.07
CA ASP A 178 0.01 4.09 0.11
C ASP A 178 0.86 4.65 -1.05
N ALA A 179 2.09 5.06 -0.76
CA ALA A 179 3.12 5.39 -1.75
C ALA A 179 4.30 4.40 -1.68
N ALA A 180 4.84 4.02 -2.84
CA ALA A 180 5.96 3.09 -2.92
C ALA A 180 7.32 3.80 -2.82
N ILE A 181 7.33 5.10 -3.12
CA ILE A 181 8.50 5.98 -3.12
C ILE A 181 8.02 7.30 -2.49
N ALA A 182 8.80 7.84 -1.55
CA ALA A 182 8.64 9.24 -1.13
C ALA A 182 9.68 10.09 -1.86
N GLU A 183 9.25 11.22 -2.39
CA GLU A 183 10.05 12.18 -3.13
C GLU A 183 10.39 13.39 -2.26
N SER A 184 11.57 13.97 -2.49
CA SER A 184 11.98 15.17 -1.78
C SER A 184 11.12 16.36 -2.19
N ALA A 185 10.68 17.14 -1.21
CA ALA A 185 9.97 18.40 -1.40
C ALA A 185 10.93 19.52 -1.80
N ASN A 186 10.60 20.23 -2.90
CA ASN A 186 11.21 21.48 -3.36
C ASN A 186 12.66 21.73 -2.90
N GLY A 187 13.59 21.10 -3.62
CA GLY A 187 15.02 21.35 -3.55
C GLY A 187 15.65 21.33 -4.94
N GLU A 188 16.89 21.77 -5.07
CA GLU A 188 17.63 21.76 -6.34
C GLU A 188 17.89 20.33 -6.88
N GLN A 189 17.72 19.31 -6.03
CA GLN A 189 18.06 17.93 -6.37
C GLN A 189 16.99 16.94 -5.89
N LEU A 190 16.46 16.17 -6.84
CA LEU A 190 15.46 15.14 -6.58
C LEU A 190 16.08 13.98 -5.81
N THR A 191 15.54 13.71 -4.63
CA THR A 191 15.95 12.60 -3.76
C THR A 191 14.75 11.70 -3.51
N PHE A 192 14.99 10.39 -3.49
CA PHE A 192 13.96 9.38 -3.28
C PHE A 192 14.27 8.57 -2.03
N LEU A 193 13.25 8.36 -1.19
CA LEU A 193 13.28 7.35 -0.14
C LEU A 193 12.42 6.17 -0.59
N THR A 194 13.02 4.98 -0.67
CA THR A 194 12.29 3.79 -1.12
C THR A 194 12.92 2.50 -0.57
N ARG A 195 12.38 1.35 -0.97
CA ARG A 195 12.83 0.02 -0.56
C ARG A 195 13.31 -0.79 -1.75
N LYS A 196 14.33 -1.62 -1.53
CA LYS A 196 14.80 -2.55 -2.58
C LYS A 196 13.64 -3.46 -3.02
N GLY A 197 13.53 -3.67 -4.33
CA GLY A 197 12.51 -4.53 -4.95
C GLY A 197 11.18 -3.82 -5.26
N VAL A 198 11.07 -2.52 -4.99
CA VAL A 198 9.90 -1.71 -5.36
C VAL A 198 9.99 -1.16 -6.78
N ALA A 199 11.14 -0.60 -7.13
CA ALA A 199 11.36 -0.01 -8.45
C ALA A 199 11.51 -1.09 -9.54
N ALA A 200 11.32 -0.71 -10.81
CA ALA A 200 11.48 -1.64 -11.92
C ALA A 200 12.94 -2.13 -12.02
N LYS A 201 13.15 -3.38 -12.43
CA LYS A 201 14.50 -3.99 -12.55
C LYS A 201 15.44 -3.30 -13.54
N SER A 202 14.91 -2.42 -14.38
CA SER A 202 15.68 -1.64 -15.37
C SER A 202 15.79 -0.17 -14.96
N SER A 203 15.47 0.16 -13.70
CA SER A 203 15.53 1.52 -13.19
C SER A 203 16.86 1.77 -12.48
N VAL A 204 17.29 3.04 -12.49
CA VAL A 204 18.49 3.51 -11.77
C VAL A 204 18.48 3.10 -10.29
N LEU A 205 17.30 3.06 -9.67
CA LEU A 205 17.12 2.63 -8.29
C LEU A 205 17.45 1.14 -8.08
N ASP A 206 17.20 0.29 -9.07
CA ASP A 206 17.54 -1.14 -8.99
C ASP A 206 19.04 -1.37 -9.17
N ASP A 207 19.64 -0.65 -10.12
CA ASP A 207 21.08 -0.68 -10.42
C ASP A 207 21.90 -0.21 -9.20
N ALA A 208 21.51 0.92 -8.60
CA ALA A 208 22.16 1.52 -7.43
C ALA A 208 22.09 0.64 -6.17
N THR A 209 21.26 -0.41 -6.17
CA THR A 209 21.01 -1.25 -4.99
C THR A 209 21.44 -2.70 -5.20
N THR A 210 22.37 -2.91 -6.13
CA THR A 210 22.96 -4.22 -6.39
C THR A 210 23.60 -4.80 -5.13
N GLY A 211 23.21 -6.02 -4.74
CA GLY A 211 23.72 -6.72 -3.56
C GLY A 211 22.99 -6.41 -2.25
N MET A 212 22.00 -5.51 -2.25
CA MET A 212 21.15 -5.26 -1.09
C MET A 212 20.03 -6.30 -0.98
N ALA A 213 19.58 -6.57 0.25
CA ALA A 213 18.42 -7.43 0.48
C ALA A 213 17.11 -6.71 0.10
N ASP A 214 16.10 -7.44 -0.36
CA ASP A 214 14.81 -6.85 -0.69
C ASP A 214 14.12 -6.28 0.55
N GLY A 215 13.46 -5.14 0.38
CA GLY A 215 12.80 -4.42 1.47
C GLY A 215 13.70 -3.51 2.29
N THR A 216 15.04 -3.58 2.11
CA THR A 216 15.97 -2.64 2.74
C THR A 216 15.63 -1.21 2.35
N LEU A 217 15.47 -0.35 3.36
CA LEU A 217 15.19 1.07 3.17
C LEU A 217 16.48 1.78 2.72
N PHE A 218 16.38 2.61 1.70
CA PHE A 218 17.50 3.41 1.24
C PHE A 218 17.05 4.77 0.73
N LEU A 219 17.98 5.72 0.84
CA LEU A 219 17.87 7.05 0.28
C LEU A 219 18.72 7.09 -0.99
N HIS A 220 18.16 7.58 -2.09
CA HIS A 220 18.86 7.72 -3.35
C HIS A 220 18.77 9.17 -3.84
N SER A 221 19.92 9.75 -4.18
CA SER A 221 20.02 11.12 -4.68
C SER A 221 20.42 11.10 -6.15
N ALA A 222 19.79 11.95 -6.95
CA ALA A 222 20.18 12.17 -8.34
C ALA A 222 21.61 12.76 -8.50
N LYS A 223 22.33 13.04 -7.40
CA LYS A 223 23.73 13.50 -7.43
C LYS A 223 24.71 12.42 -7.85
N ASP A 224 24.44 11.20 -7.39
CA ASP A 224 25.26 10.03 -7.62
C ASP A 224 24.33 8.85 -7.85
N GLU A 225 23.96 8.66 -9.11
CA GLU A 225 23.05 7.62 -9.53
C GLU A 225 23.63 6.20 -9.36
N SER A 226 24.92 6.08 -9.09
CA SER A 226 25.61 4.78 -9.01
C SER A 226 25.42 4.06 -7.67
N ARG A 227 25.03 4.77 -6.61
CA ARG A 227 24.90 4.22 -5.26
C ARG A 227 23.79 4.91 -4.46
N PRO A 228 23.32 4.32 -3.34
CA PRO A 228 22.43 4.99 -2.42
C PRO A 228 23.22 6.04 -1.62
N ALA A 229 22.59 7.17 -1.33
CA ALA A 229 23.10 8.20 -0.43
C ALA A 229 23.12 7.72 1.02
N ALA A 230 22.18 6.84 1.38
CA ALA A 230 22.17 6.14 2.66
C ALA A 230 21.43 4.81 2.55
N VAL A 231 21.84 3.84 3.35
CA VAL A 231 21.20 2.53 3.50
C VAL A 231 20.90 2.30 4.96
N PHE A 232 19.63 2.07 5.30
CA PHE A 232 19.21 1.94 6.69
C PHE A 232 19.28 0.47 7.11
N SER A 233 19.81 0.22 8.31
CA SER A 233 19.61 -1.05 9.00
C SER A 233 18.12 -1.27 9.30
N ASP A 234 17.70 -2.53 9.52
CA ASP A 234 16.30 -2.84 9.84
C ASP A 234 15.83 -2.13 11.13
N ASP A 235 16.70 -2.07 12.15
CA ASP A 235 16.42 -1.40 13.42
C ASP A 235 16.33 0.13 13.24
N ASP A 236 17.27 0.72 12.49
CA ASP A 236 17.25 2.16 12.20
C ASP A 236 16.05 2.54 11.34
N ALA A 237 15.68 1.71 10.37
CA ALA A 237 14.48 1.95 9.55
C ALA A 237 13.20 1.93 10.39
N ALA A 238 13.09 1.00 11.36
CA ALA A 238 11.96 0.94 12.28
C ALA A 238 11.94 2.12 13.25
N ALA A 239 13.09 2.50 13.81
CA ALA A 239 13.23 3.65 14.69
C ALA A 239 12.93 4.97 13.97
N PHE A 240 13.39 5.10 12.72
CA PHE A 240 13.09 6.25 11.88
C PHE A 240 11.60 6.36 11.55
N GLU A 241 10.95 5.25 11.18
CA GLU A 241 9.50 5.22 10.96
C GLU A 241 8.73 5.66 12.21
N GLN A 242 9.10 5.13 13.39
CA GLN A 242 8.47 5.52 14.66
C GLN A 242 8.66 7.01 14.95
N TRP A 243 9.86 7.53 14.70
CA TRP A 243 10.15 8.94 14.86
C TRP A 243 9.32 9.81 13.93
N VAL A 244 9.22 9.49 12.64
CA VAL A 244 8.39 10.24 11.67
C VAL A 244 6.92 10.25 12.12
N ARG A 245 6.42 9.14 12.68
CA ARG A 245 5.04 9.06 13.17
C ARG A 245 4.75 9.91 14.42
N THR A 246 5.76 10.46 15.08
CA THR A 246 5.57 11.46 16.15
C THR A 246 5.31 12.87 15.62
N LEU A 247 5.54 13.11 14.33
CA LEU A 247 5.43 14.43 13.73
C LEU A 247 3.97 14.79 13.40
N PRO A 248 3.63 16.09 13.38
CA PRO A 248 2.33 16.55 12.90
C PRO A 248 2.24 16.44 11.37
N GLU A 249 1.15 15.86 10.89
CA GLU A 249 0.74 15.88 9.48
C GLU A 249 -0.28 17.02 9.33
N ASP A 250 0.15 18.20 8.87
CA ASP A 250 -0.73 19.35 8.61
C ASP A 250 -1.47 19.26 7.27
#